data_AF-A0A7D8Z6A9-F1
#
_entry.id   AF-A0A7D8Z6A9-F1
#
_cell.length_a   1.000
_cell.length_b   1.000
_cell.length_c   1.000
_cell.angle_alpha   90.00
_cell.angle_beta   90.00
_cell.angle_gamma   90.00
#
_symmetry.space_group_name_H-M   'P 1'
#
loop_
_entity.id
_entity.type
_entity.pdbx_description
1 polymer ?
#
loop_
_entity_poly.entity_id
_entity_poly.type
_entity_poly.pdbx_seq_one_letter_code
_entity_poly.pdbx_strand_id
1 'polypeptide(L)'
;MSAIRSASANVDWSKIYNQLGLNKETLAELQAFRARNTAAFNKAAAIKATAPELDLAHYKSVLKDQSAVQQAEKVLAEFKPADYDVSKWNGVVDAFQGKAVEAAKATVTKISSEEESLKKTLSNIQDARPFEDLTAAEVGHAQPEITKAVETMLKKGKWTVPGYRETFGEFSVM
;
A
#
# COMPACT_ATOMS: atom_id res chain seq x y z
N MET A 1 -11.75 -26.60 -3.55
CA MET A 1 -10.50 -26.44 -4.33
C MET A 1 -10.63 -25.58 -5.60
N SER A 2 -11.82 -25.41 -6.22
CA SER A 2 -11.98 -24.59 -7.43
C SER A 2 -11.93 -23.07 -7.15
N ALA A 3 -12.60 -22.60 -6.09
CA ALA A 3 -12.69 -21.17 -5.76
C ALA A 3 -11.35 -20.51 -5.34
N ILE A 4 -10.42 -21.29 -4.76
CA ILE A 4 -9.09 -20.80 -4.36
C ILE A 4 -8.18 -20.63 -5.59
N ARG A 5 -8.30 -21.51 -6.60
CA ARG A 5 -7.56 -21.39 -7.86
C ARG A 5 -7.99 -20.17 -8.68
N SER A 6 -9.29 -19.84 -8.68
CA SER A 6 -9.79 -18.65 -9.37
C SER A 6 -9.34 -17.35 -8.73
N ALA A 7 -9.17 -17.30 -7.40
CA ALA A 7 -8.68 -16.10 -6.71
C ALA A 7 -7.20 -15.80 -7.03
N SER A 8 -6.34 -16.83 -7.13
CA SER A 8 -4.93 -16.63 -7.52
C SER A 8 -4.74 -16.21 -8.98
N ALA A 9 -5.70 -16.54 -9.86
CA ALA A 9 -5.68 -16.11 -11.26
C ALA A 9 -6.07 -14.64 -11.46
N ASN A 10 -6.67 -14.00 -10.44
CA ASN A 10 -7.15 -12.62 -10.50
C ASN A 10 -6.16 -11.58 -9.94
N VAL A 11 -4.98 -11.99 -9.46
CA VAL A 11 -3.97 -11.07 -8.95
C VAL A 11 -3.13 -10.52 -10.11
N ASP A 12 -3.40 -9.27 -10.49
CA ASP A 12 -2.63 -8.56 -11.50
C ASP A 12 -1.32 -8.01 -10.91
N TRP A 13 -0.28 -8.84 -10.96
CA TRP A 13 1.05 -8.50 -10.47
C TRP A 13 1.66 -7.29 -11.19
N SER A 14 1.26 -7.02 -12.45
CA SER A 14 1.78 -5.87 -13.19
C SER A 14 1.34 -4.55 -12.55
N LYS A 15 0.09 -4.49 -12.08
CA LYS A 15 -0.45 -3.34 -11.34
C LYS A 15 0.21 -3.21 -9.98
N ILE A 16 0.42 -4.33 -9.27
CA ILE A 16 1.03 -4.30 -7.94
C ILE A 16 2.46 -3.76 -7.99
N TYR A 17 3.25 -4.20 -8.97
CA TYR A 17 4.65 -3.78 -9.09
C TYR A 17 4.81 -2.35 -9.63
N ASN A 18 3.94 -1.89 -10.53
CA ASN A 18 4.15 -0.63 -11.25
C ASN A 18 3.26 0.53 -10.78
N GLN A 19 2.05 0.28 -10.27
CA GLN A 19 1.07 1.35 -10.00
C GLN A 19 1.04 1.80 -8.53
N LEU A 20 1.49 0.95 -7.60
CA LEU A 20 1.40 1.22 -6.17
C LEU A 20 2.60 1.97 -5.60
N GLY A 21 3.63 2.25 -6.41
CA GLY A 21 4.81 3.00 -5.97
C GLY A 21 5.53 2.36 -4.78
N LEU A 22 5.49 1.03 -4.68
CA LEU A 22 6.04 0.27 -3.56
C LEU A 22 7.55 0.48 -3.42
N ASN A 23 8.06 0.46 -2.18
CA ASN A 23 9.49 0.59 -1.94
C ASN A 23 10.24 -0.65 -2.51
N LYS A 24 11.54 -0.51 -2.76
CA LYS A 24 12.36 -1.60 -3.34
C LYS A 24 12.38 -2.86 -2.49
N GLU A 25 12.35 -2.73 -1.17
CA GLU A 25 12.37 -3.85 -0.22
C GLU A 25 11.08 -4.67 -0.28
N THR A 26 9.91 -4.03 -0.22
CA THR A 26 8.61 -4.69 -0.35
C THR A 26 8.42 -5.32 -1.71
N LEU A 27 8.91 -4.71 -2.80
CA LEU A 27 8.91 -5.33 -4.12
C LEU A 27 9.70 -6.65 -4.12
N ALA A 28 10.89 -6.68 -3.49
CA ALA A 28 11.72 -7.86 -3.39
C ALA A 28 11.05 -8.97 -2.55
N GLU A 29 10.44 -8.61 -1.41
CA GLU A 29 9.67 -9.54 -0.58
C GLU A 29 8.48 -10.15 -1.33
N LEU A 30 7.76 -9.33 -2.10
CA LEU A 30 6.59 -9.73 -2.87
C LEU A 30 6.97 -10.65 -4.03
N GLN A 31 8.11 -10.40 -4.68
CA GLN A 31 8.70 -11.32 -5.66
C GLN A 31 9.12 -12.65 -5.01
N ALA A 32 9.76 -12.62 -3.85
CA ALA A 32 10.15 -13.81 -3.11
C ALA A 32 8.92 -14.64 -2.68
N PHE A 33 7.82 -13.99 -2.27
CA PHE A 33 6.55 -14.63 -1.97
C PHE A 33 5.99 -15.37 -3.19
N ARG A 34 5.96 -14.71 -4.36
CA ARG A 34 5.51 -15.34 -5.62
C ARG A 34 6.39 -16.52 -6.03
N ALA A 35 7.71 -16.39 -5.88
CA ALA A 35 8.65 -17.48 -6.16
C ALA A 35 8.41 -18.69 -5.24
N ARG A 36 8.20 -18.45 -3.94
CA ARG A 36 7.87 -19.51 -2.97
C ARG A 36 6.57 -20.23 -3.32
N ASN A 37 5.52 -19.49 -3.68
CA ASN A 37 4.24 -20.09 -4.09
C ASN A 37 4.41 -20.98 -5.33
N THR A 38 5.12 -20.49 -6.34
CA THR A 38 5.39 -21.25 -7.58
C THR A 38 6.21 -22.51 -7.29
N ALA A 39 7.24 -22.41 -6.45
CA ALA A 39 8.05 -23.56 -6.03
C ALA A 39 7.23 -24.60 -5.26
N ALA A 40 6.34 -24.17 -4.35
CA ALA A 40 5.44 -25.07 -3.62
C ALA A 40 4.47 -25.79 -4.57
N PHE A 41 3.88 -25.06 -5.53
CA PHE A 41 3.00 -25.63 -6.54
C PHE A 41 3.72 -26.69 -7.39
N ASN A 42 4.91 -26.38 -7.87
CA ASN A 42 5.71 -27.32 -8.68
C ASN A 42 6.10 -28.57 -7.88
N LYS A 43 6.49 -28.42 -6.61
CA LYS A 43 6.77 -29.55 -5.73
C LYS A 43 5.54 -30.42 -5.51
N ALA A 44 4.37 -29.82 -5.26
CA ALA A 44 3.13 -30.55 -5.08
C ALA A 44 2.71 -31.29 -6.37
N ALA A 45 2.89 -30.67 -7.54
CA ALA A 45 2.63 -31.31 -8.83
C ALA A 45 3.59 -32.48 -9.09
N ALA A 46 4.89 -32.31 -8.78
CA ALA A 46 5.88 -33.37 -8.91
C ALA A 46 5.57 -34.58 -8.01
N ILE A 47 5.26 -34.34 -6.73
CA ILE A 47 4.88 -35.40 -5.78
C ILE A 47 3.64 -36.14 -6.27
N LYS A 48 2.64 -35.41 -6.79
CA LYS A 48 1.42 -36.01 -7.32
C LYS A 48 1.67 -36.85 -8.58
N ALA A 49 2.63 -36.46 -9.42
CA ALA A 49 2.99 -37.21 -10.62
C ALA A 49 3.80 -38.49 -10.29
N THR A 50 4.56 -38.49 -9.19
CA THR A 50 5.35 -39.66 -8.75
C THR A 50 4.60 -40.56 -7.77
N ALA A 51 3.40 -40.18 -7.33
CA ALA A 51 2.62 -40.98 -6.40
C ALA A 51 2.15 -42.28 -7.09
N PRO A 52 2.60 -43.47 -6.64
CA PRO A 52 2.17 -44.72 -7.24
C PRO A 52 0.68 -44.95 -6.98
N GLU A 53 -0.04 -45.39 -8.00
CA GLU A 53 -1.43 -45.82 -7.87
C GLU A 53 -1.43 -47.22 -7.22
N LEU A 54 -2.04 -47.33 -6.04
CA LEU A 54 -2.06 -48.59 -5.29
C LEU A 54 -3.24 -49.46 -5.80
N ASP A 55 -2.97 -50.41 -6.68
CA ASP A 55 -3.99 -51.33 -7.20
C ASP A 55 -4.22 -52.51 -6.24
N LEU A 56 -5.17 -52.32 -5.33
CA LEU A 56 -5.58 -53.33 -4.35
C LEU A 56 -6.21 -54.58 -4.98
N ALA A 57 -6.77 -54.49 -6.20
CA ALA A 57 -7.38 -55.63 -6.87
C ALA A 57 -6.32 -56.61 -7.39
N HIS A 58 -5.21 -56.09 -7.91
CA HIS A 58 -4.08 -56.91 -8.30
C HIS A 58 -3.45 -57.64 -7.10
N TYR A 59 -3.23 -56.92 -5.99
CA TYR A 59 -2.66 -57.53 -4.77
C TYR A 59 -3.56 -58.61 -4.13
N LYS A 60 -4.89 -58.47 -4.19
CA LYS A 60 -5.83 -59.52 -3.78
C LYS A 60 -5.68 -60.81 -4.58
N SER A 61 -5.28 -60.73 -5.86
CA SER A 61 -5.15 -61.92 -6.72
C SER A 61 -3.80 -62.66 -6.56
N VAL A 62 -2.75 -61.95 -6.13
CA VAL A 62 -1.39 -62.49 -6.06
C VAL A 62 -1.00 -62.99 -4.66
N LEU A 63 -1.48 -62.33 -3.60
CA LEU A 63 -1.14 -62.70 -2.22
C LEU A 63 -2.00 -63.84 -1.67
N LYS A 64 -1.34 -64.84 -1.09
CA LYS A 64 -2.01 -65.92 -0.33
C LYS A 64 -2.67 -65.42 0.96
N ASP A 65 -2.05 -64.43 1.61
CA ASP A 65 -2.53 -63.90 2.90
C ASP A 65 -3.51 -62.74 2.68
N GLN A 66 -4.79 -63.09 2.51
CA GLN A 66 -5.88 -62.15 2.29
C GLN A 66 -6.14 -61.23 3.51
N SER A 67 -5.75 -61.66 4.73
CA SER A 67 -5.89 -60.87 5.95
C SER A 67 -5.02 -59.61 5.94
N ALA A 68 -3.82 -59.68 5.38
CA ALA A 68 -2.92 -58.54 5.26
C ALA A 68 -3.47 -57.48 4.29
N VAL A 69 -4.11 -57.91 3.20
CA VAL A 69 -4.72 -57.00 2.21
C VAL A 69 -5.94 -56.29 2.79
N GLN A 70 -6.77 -56.99 3.57
CA GLN A 70 -7.92 -56.38 4.25
C GLN A 70 -7.49 -55.35 5.32
N GLN A 71 -6.40 -55.62 6.05
CA GLN A 71 -5.85 -54.65 7.00
C GLN A 71 -5.28 -53.42 6.30
N ALA A 72 -4.60 -53.60 5.16
CA ALA A 72 -4.11 -52.48 4.35
C ALA A 72 -5.26 -51.62 3.80
N GLU A 73 -6.35 -52.23 3.31
CA GLU A 73 -7.56 -51.51 2.88
C GLU A 73 -8.17 -50.69 4.02
N LYS A 74 -8.24 -51.27 5.22
CA LYS A 74 -8.78 -50.60 6.40
C LYS A 74 -7.93 -49.38 6.80
N VAL A 75 -6.61 -49.54 6.84
CA VAL A 75 -5.67 -48.44 7.17
C VAL A 75 -5.73 -47.34 6.12
N LEU A 76 -5.84 -47.69 4.84
CA LEU A 76 -5.91 -46.71 3.74
C LEU A 76 -7.24 -45.95 3.73
N ALA A 77 -8.34 -46.60 4.10
CA ALA A 77 -9.65 -45.97 4.29
C ALA A 77 -9.72 -45.08 5.54
N GLU A 78 -9.01 -45.44 6.60
CA GLU A 78 -8.93 -44.66 7.85
C GLU A 78 -7.93 -43.50 7.77
N PHE A 79 -6.99 -43.54 6.81
CA PHE A 79 -6.00 -42.48 6.62
C PHE A 79 -6.64 -41.21 6.07
N LYS A 80 -6.87 -40.24 6.96
CA LYS A 80 -7.18 -38.86 6.61
C LYS A 80 -5.88 -38.04 6.61
N PRO A 81 -5.52 -37.37 5.50
CA PRO A 81 -4.41 -36.43 5.51
C PRO A 81 -4.60 -35.37 6.58
N ALA A 82 -3.52 -34.96 7.24
CA ALA A 82 -3.56 -33.80 8.12
C ALA A 82 -3.85 -32.55 7.28
N ASP A 83 -5.05 -31.99 7.45
CA ASP A 83 -5.41 -30.72 6.81
C ASP A 83 -4.63 -29.57 7.45
N TYR A 84 -4.12 -28.67 6.60
CA TYR A 84 -3.49 -27.44 7.07
C TYR A 84 -4.56 -26.41 7.38
N ASP A 85 -4.70 -26.05 8.65
CA ASP A 85 -5.67 -25.05 9.09
C ASP A 85 -5.25 -23.64 8.67
N VAL A 86 -5.86 -23.16 7.59
CA VAL A 86 -5.72 -21.78 7.09
C VAL A 86 -6.56 -20.76 7.87
N SER A 87 -7.44 -21.19 8.77
CA SER A 87 -8.36 -20.27 9.48
C SER A 87 -7.62 -19.20 10.30
N LYS A 88 -6.47 -19.57 10.90
CA LYS A 88 -5.62 -18.64 11.66
C LYS A 88 -5.07 -17.50 10.79
N TRP A 89 -4.81 -17.77 9.52
CA TRP A 89 -4.30 -16.77 8.59
C TRP A 89 -5.41 -15.85 8.08
N ASN A 90 -6.64 -16.35 7.96
CA ASN A 90 -7.79 -15.53 7.57
C ASN A 90 -8.02 -14.36 8.55
N GLY A 91 -7.97 -14.62 9.86
CA GLY A 91 -8.12 -13.55 10.86
C GLY A 91 -7.02 -12.48 10.80
N VAL A 92 -5.79 -12.89 10.45
CA VAL A 92 -4.68 -11.94 10.22
C VAL A 92 -4.92 -11.12 8.95
N VAL A 93 -5.36 -11.74 7.86
CA VAL A 93 -5.70 -11.06 6.61
C VAL A 93 -6.83 -10.05 6.81
N ASP A 94 -7.88 -10.42 7.54
CA ASP A 94 -9.00 -9.54 7.84
C ASP A 94 -8.56 -8.32 8.67
N ALA A 95 -7.69 -8.52 9.66
CA ALA A 95 -7.14 -7.43 10.46
C ALA A 95 -6.25 -6.48 9.63
N PHE A 96 -5.44 -7.03 8.71
CA PHE A 96 -4.66 -6.21 7.77
C PHE A 96 -5.56 -5.45 6.80
N GLN A 97 -6.61 -6.08 6.27
CA GLN A 97 -7.57 -5.45 5.39
C GLN A 97 -8.30 -4.31 6.10
N GLY A 98 -8.75 -4.51 7.35
CA GLY A 98 -9.38 -3.46 8.15
C GLY A 98 -8.50 -2.22 8.29
N LYS A 99 -7.25 -2.41 8.71
CA LYS A 99 -6.28 -1.30 8.85
C LYS A 99 -5.97 -0.62 7.52
N ALA A 100 -5.82 -1.38 6.44
CA ALA A 100 -5.56 -0.82 5.12
C ALA A 100 -6.74 0.02 4.61
N VAL A 101 -7.97 -0.44 4.83
CA VAL A 101 -9.20 0.30 4.46
C VAL A 101 -9.35 1.56 5.31
N GLU A 102 -9.06 1.50 6.60
CA GLU A 102 -9.07 2.68 7.48
C GLU A 102 -8.03 3.73 7.04
N ALA A 103 -6.80 3.31 6.77
CA ALA A 103 -5.74 4.20 6.28
C ALA A 103 -6.10 4.82 4.91
N ALA A 104 -6.68 4.04 4.01
CA ALA A 104 -7.15 4.52 2.71
C ALA A 104 -8.27 5.57 2.89
N LYS A 105 -9.27 5.30 3.74
CA LYS A 105 -10.34 6.26 4.03
C LYS A 105 -9.81 7.55 4.65
N ALA A 106 -8.88 7.46 5.60
CA ALA A 106 -8.25 8.64 6.21
C ALA A 106 -7.51 9.49 5.16
N THR A 107 -6.79 8.84 4.25
CA THR A 107 -6.08 9.51 3.16
C THR A 107 -7.04 10.20 2.19
N VAL A 108 -8.13 9.52 1.80
CA VAL A 108 -9.17 10.10 0.92
C VAL A 108 -9.80 11.33 1.57
N THR A 109 -10.13 11.27 2.86
CA THR A 109 -10.69 12.42 3.58
C THR A 109 -9.71 13.59 3.61
N LYS A 110 -8.43 13.32 3.89
CA LYS A 110 -7.39 14.35 3.90
C LYS A 110 -7.22 15.01 2.53
N ILE A 111 -7.08 14.21 1.46
CA ILE A 111 -6.98 14.71 0.09
C ILE A 111 -8.20 15.55 -0.28
N SER A 112 -9.41 15.10 0.06
CA SER A 112 -10.64 15.84 -0.24
C SER A 112 -10.66 17.20 0.46
N SER A 113 -10.21 17.27 1.72
CA SER A 113 -10.11 18.53 2.46
C SER A 113 -9.05 19.48 1.89
N GLU A 114 -7.92 18.94 1.44
CA GLU A 114 -6.85 19.71 0.80
C GLU A 114 -7.30 20.23 -0.57
N GLU A 115 -8.00 19.41 -1.36
CA GLU A 115 -8.54 19.81 -2.65
C GLU A 115 -9.56 20.94 -2.50
N GLU A 116 -10.45 20.87 -1.51
CA GLU A 116 -11.40 21.95 -1.22
C GLU A 116 -10.67 23.23 -0.79
N SER A 117 -9.66 23.12 0.06
CA SER A 117 -8.83 24.26 0.49
C SER A 117 -8.07 24.89 -0.68
N LEU A 118 -7.49 24.09 -1.57
CA LEU A 118 -6.80 24.55 -2.77
C LEU A 118 -7.78 25.21 -3.76
N LYS A 119 -8.98 24.65 -3.94
CA LYS A 119 -10.04 25.27 -4.77
C LYS A 119 -10.47 26.63 -4.22
N LYS A 120 -10.65 26.74 -2.90
CA LYS A 120 -10.94 28.03 -2.25
C LYS A 120 -9.79 29.01 -2.45
N THR A 121 -8.55 28.56 -2.29
CA THR A 121 -7.35 29.38 -2.50
C THR A 121 -7.28 29.87 -3.96
N LEU A 122 -7.60 29.01 -4.92
CA LEU A 122 -7.64 29.37 -6.33
C LEU A 122 -8.73 30.39 -6.64
N SER A 123 -9.95 30.22 -6.10
CA SER A 123 -11.02 31.23 -6.22
C SER A 123 -10.58 32.57 -5.64
N ASN A 124 -9.99 32.55 -4.43
CA ASN A 124 -9.48 33.76 -3.80
C ASN A 124 -8.41 34.47 -4.65
N ILE A 125 -7.57 33.72 -5.37
CA ILE A 125 -6.57 34.29 -6.29
C ILE A 125 -7.23 34.87 -7.55
N GLN A 126 -8.25 34.20 -8.10
CA GLN A 126 -8.96 34.66 -9.29
C GLN A 126 -9.81 35.91 -9.03
N ASP A 127 -10.46 35.96 -7.87
CA ASP A 127 -11.32 37.07 -7.45
C ASP A 127 -10.52 38.19 -6.75
N ALA A 128 -9.21 37.99 -6.52
CA ALA A 128 -8.37 38.98 -5.89
C ALA A 128 -8.26 40.24 -6.76
N ARG A 129 -8.25 41.41 -6.09
CA ARG A 129 -7.94 42.68 -6.74
C ARG A 129 -6.50 42.66 -7.30
N PRO A 130 -6.24 43.39 -8.39
CA PRO A 130 -4.89 43.56 -8.91
C PRO A 130 -3.94 44.15 -7.85
N PHE A 131 -2.67 43.74 -7.89
CA PHE A 131 -1.65 44.21 -6.96
C PHE A 131 -1.41 45.73 -7.03
N GLU A 132 -1.66 46.36 -8.18
CA GLU A 132 -1.51 47.80 -8.40
C GLU A 132 -2.49 48.65 -7.58
N ASP A 133 -3.66 48.09 -7.25
CA ASP A 133 -4.69 48.79 -6.48
C ASP A 133 -4.55 48.56 -4.96
N LEU A 134 -3.59 47.74 -4.52
CA LEU A 134 -3.45 47.31 -3.14
C LEU A 134 -2.80 48.40 -2.28
N THR A 135 -3.41 48.73 -1.13
CA THR A 135 -2.82 49.72 -0.21
C THR A 135 -2.00 49.08 0.92
N ALA A 136 -0.94 49.74 1.36
CA ALA A 136 -0.07 49.25 2.44
C ALA A 136 -0.83 49.05 3.77
N ALA A 137 -1.87 49.87 4.02
CA ALA A 137 -2.72 49.72 5.21
C ALA A 137 -3.52 48.41 5.16
N GLU A 138 -4.14 48.09 4.02
CA GLU A 138 -4.86 46.83 3.83
C GLU A 138 -3.95 45.60 3.98
N VAL A 139 -2.73 45.67 3.46
CA VAL A 139 -1.72 44.61 3.63
C VAL A 139 -1.35 44.43 5.10
N GLY A 140 -1.15 45.53 5.83
CA GLY A 140 -0.88 45.50 7.26
C GLY A 140 -2.03 44.95 8.09
N HIS A 141 -3.28 45.20 7.68
CA HIS A 141 -4.47 44.63 8.30
C HIS A 141 -4.65 43.15 7.99
N ALA A 142 -4.39 42.73 6.75
CA ALA A 142 -4.49 41.34 6.32
C ALA A 142 -3.39 40.46 6.93
N GLN A 143 -2.18 41.01 7.11
CA GLN A 143 -1.04 40.28 7.67
C GLN A 143 -0.33 41.09 8.78
N PRO A 144 -0.85 41.04 10.02
CA PRO A 144 -0.32 41.82 11.15
C PRO A 144 1.09 41.42 11.58
N GLU A 145 1.60 40.27 11.14
CA GLU A 145 3.01 39.91 11.36
C GLU A 145 3.97 40.89 10.67
N ILE A 146 3.56 41.48 9.53
CA ILE A 146 4.37 42.48 8.81
C ILE A 146 4.52 43.74 9.66
N THR A 147 3.42 44.24 10.24
CA THR A 147 3.45 45.45 11.08
C THR A 147 4.28 45.23 12.35
N LYS A 148 4.14 44.07 13.01
CA LYS A 148 4.98 43.69 14.16
C LYS A 148 6.47 43.61 13.80
N ALA A 149 6.80 43.07 12.63
CA ALA A 149 8.17 42.98 12.16
C ALA A 149 8.77 44.36 11.91
N VAL A 150 8.01 45.27 11.28
CA VAL A 150 8.42 46.67 11.07
C VAL A 150 8.60 47.40 12.40
N GLU A 151 7.67 47.26 13.35
CA GLU A 151 7.80 47.83 14.69
C GLU A 151 9.04 47.33 15.42
N THR A 152 9.35 46.05 15.28
CA THR A 152 10.53 45.43 15.90
C THR A 152 11.82 45.94 15.27
N MET A 153 11.85 46.13 13.94
CA MET A 153 12.99 46.74 13.25
C MET A 153 13.19 48.20 13.67
N LEU A 154 12.10 48.95 13.81
CA LEU A 154 12.12 50.34 14.29
C LEU A 154 12.68 50.43 15.72
N LYS A 155 12.20 49.59 16.63
CA LYS A 155 12.69 49.50 18.02
C LYS A 155 14.17 49.12 18.10
N LYS A 156 14.65 48.31 17.16
CA LYS A 156 16.05 47.88 17.08
C LYS A 156 16.94 48.86 16.28
N GLY A 157 16.38 49.97 15.77
CA GLY A 157 17.12 50.94 14.96
C GLY A 157 17.59 50.43 13.60
N LYS A 158 16.98 49.34 13.10
CA LYS A 158 17.29 48.76 11.78
C LYS A 158 16.43 49.43 10.71
N TRP A 159 17.04 50.33 9.95
CA TRP A 159 16.38 51.06 8.85
C TRP A 159 16.57 50.39 7.48
N THR A 160 17.40 49.34 7.41
CA THR A 160 17.65 48.58 6.19
C THR A 160 16.90 47.26 6.20
N VAL A 161 16.29 46.91 5.08
CA VAL A 161 15.60 45.63 4.88
C VAL A 161 16.60 44.62 4.29
N PRO A 162 16.92 43.52 5.00
CA PRO A 162 17.84 42.50 4.49
C PRO A 162 17.37 41.90 3.16
N GLY A 163 18.27 41.73 2.19
CA GLY A 163 17.97 41.12 0.88
C GLY A 163 17.19 41.99 -0.11
N TYR A 164 16.64 43.14 0.31
CA TYR A 164 15.86 44.01 -0.57
C TYR A 164 16.69 44.55 -1.74
N ARG A 165 17.92 45.02 -1.48
CA ARG A 165 18.80 45.60 -2.50
C ARG A 165 19.24 44.59 -3.57
N GLU A 166 19.36 43.31 -3.21
CA GLU A 166 19.79 42.25 -4.14
C GLU A 166 18.69 41.92 -5.17
N THR A 167 17.43 42.06 -4.77
CA THR A 167 16.27 41.70 -5.62
C THR A 167 15.70 42.91 -6.35
N PHE A 168 15.62 44.06 -5.70
CA PHE A 168 14.95 45.27 -6.23
C PHE A 168 15.90 46.41 -6.58
N GLY A 169 17.20 46.26 -6.28
CA GLY A 169 18.21 47.30 -6.48
C GLY A 169 18.10 48.45 -5.48
N GLU A 170 18.92 49.47 -5.70
CA GLU A 170 18.87 50.74 -4.96
C GLU A 170 18.65 51.87 -5.97
N PHE A 171 17.60 52.67 -5.78
CA PHE A 171 17.25 53.81 -6.62
C PHE A 171 17.80 55.14 -6.06
N SER A 172 18.86 55.07 -5.24
CA SER A 172 19.60 56.22 -4.77
C SER A 172 20.36 56.86 -5.93
N VAL A 173 20.28 58.19 -6.06
CA VAL A 173 21.00 58.97 -7.10
C VAL A 173 22.49 59.17 -6.72
N MET A 174 22.87 58.81 -5.49
CA MET A 174 24.26 58.82 -4.99
C MET A 174 24.70 57.42 -4.59
#